data_AF-C7ZN90-F1
#
_entry.id   AF-C7ZN90-F1
#
_cell.length_a   1.000
_cell.length_b   1.000
_cell.length_c   1.000
_cell.angle_alpha   90.00
_cell.angle_beta   90.00
_cell.angle_gamma   90.00
#
_symmetry.space_group_name_H-M   'P 1'
#
loop_
_entity.id
_entity.type
_entity.pdbx_description
1 polymer ?
#
loop_
_entity_poly.entity_id
_entity_poly.type
_entity_poly.pdbx_seq_one_letter_code
_entity_poly.pdbx_strand_id
1 'polypeptide(L)'
;MRPQGLAGLIAGLLTGLGHAEDPPTTTPTQTPPPDLGIWKLDVSCAPYYTDIERAYGDVSKMVAKTVKDLEIVLEKRPGKKPIKNQKTWDRIGRAMGPMFGFVPDPNKVETFQDNYWKDLWYVYDRMNRAFQGDQTLKVGYGSRQPTILCSDDRWEWKDIDAEDPLLPGTGKKLKDRPESTSQGVQWAGAYYWDGRLWWRSGPRNIPSACTPDTMGYTKTNLDMIQLCDEILKDGKAMKGSAVLASGSLIGQKLDQWSHTLPNILFHEFSHWFGADGRGLATNRHILDQNAVDKDGRWLYRDASGTYSSHKHLLSKAERDNQGLTRVTTYKFNNILNLATNFNSKKAAQRAGPDKCLFNADSYNVFGTMMYLDDYDWSTGKAESIEKHNKPPAVPTSTATKIP
;
A
#
# COMPACT_ATOMS: atom_id res chain seq x y z
N MET A 1 -1.44 -46.14 71.41
CA MET A 1 -1.37 -45.38 72.68
C MET A 1 -0.78 -44.00 72.37
N ARG A 2 -1.51 -42.91 72.68
CA ARG A 2 -0.92 -41.57 72.90
C ARG A 2 -0.15 -41.60 74.24
N PRO A 3 0.94 -40.82 74.44
CA PRO A 3 0.91 -39.35 74.69
C PRO A 3 1.99 -38.61 73.84
N GLN A 4 1.91 -37.31 73.50
CA GLN A 4 1.73 -36.02 74.21
C GLN A 4 2.93 -35.53 75.05
N GLY A 5 3.31 -34.25 74.82
CA GLY A 5 4.04 -33.36 75.75
C GLY A 5 5.52 -33.15 75.40
N LEU A 6 6.02 -32.06 74.80
CA LEU A 6 5.89 -30.60 75.03
C LEU A 6 6.86 -30.04 76.11
N ALA A 7 7.92 -29.38 75.64
CA ALA A 7 8.71 -28.33 76.29
C ALA A 7 9.58 -27.70 75.18
N GLY A 8 9.78 -26.41 74.99
CA GLY A 8 9.46 -25.20 75.74
C GLY A 8 10.54 -24.17 75.41
N LEU A 9 10.14 -23.09 74.73
CA LEU A 9 10.74 -21.75 74.53
C LEU A 9 12.23 -21.48 74.82
N ILE A 10 12.87 -20.70 73.93
CA ILE A 10 13.29 -19.30 74.22
C ILE A 10 13.37 -18.51 72.91
N ALA A 11 12.82 -17.29 72.97
CA ALA A 11 12.76 -16.29 71.92
C ALA A 11 14.07 -15.48 71.81
N GLY A 12 14.39 -15.05 70.61
CA GLY A 12 15.33 -13.96 70.32
C GLY A 12 14.77 -13.11 69.19
N LEU A 13 14.02 -12.06 69.55
CA LEU A 13 13.66 -10.97 68.65
C LEU A 13 14.91 -10.12 68.37
N LEU A 14 15.25 -9.93 67.09
CA LEU A 14 16.01 -8.77 66.62
C LEU A 14 15.29 -8.23 65.39
N THR A 15 14.60 -7.12 65.58
CA THR A 15 14.00 -6.28 64.55
C THR A 15 15.10 -5.58 63.76
N GLY A 16 15.29 -5.97 62.51
CA GLY A 16 16.01 -5.20 61.50
C GLY A 16 15.06 -4.84 60.37
N LEU A 17 14.62 -3.57 60.35
CA LEU A 17 13.97 -2.95 59.21
C LEU A 17 14.98 -2.84 58.07
N GLY A 18 14.71 -3.49 56.93
CA GLY A 18 15.55 -3.43 55.74
C GLY A 18 14.83 -4.05 54.55
N HIS A 19 14.09 -3.20 53.82
CA HIS A 19 13.63 -3.32 52.43
C HIS A 19 13.58 -4.73 51.84
N ALA A 20 12.37 -5.27 51.69
CA ALA A 20 12.11 -6.29 50.69
C ALA A 20 12.44 -5.69 49.32
N GLU A 21 13.53 -6.15 48.70
CA GLU A 21 13.75 -5.94 47.29
C GLU A 21 12.60 -6.64 46.55
N ASP A 22 11.76 -5.84 45.90
CA ASP A 22 10.82 -6.38 44.92
C ASP A 22 11.59 -7.24 43.92
N PRO A 23 11.08 -8.43 43.54
CA PRO A 23 11.72 -9.25 42.52
C PRO A 23 11.90 -8.38 41.26
N PRO A 24 13.06 -8.44 40.59
CA PRO A 24 13.34 -7.61 39.44
C PRO A 24 12.21 -7.81 38.45
N THR A 25 11.46 -6.74 38.20
CA THR A 25 10.48 -6.68 37.13
C THR A 25 11.27 -6.90 35.87
N THR A 26 11.30 -8.15 35.38
CA THR A 26 11.87 -8.49 34.09
C THR A 26 11.13 -7.63 33.10
N THR A 27 11.78 -6.56 32.64
CA THR A 27 11.37 -5.83 31.46
C THR A 27 11.27 -6.90 30.37
N PRO A 28 10.11 -7.10 29.73
CA PRO A 28 10.01 -8.08 28.66
C PRO A 28 11.10 -7.72 27.65
N THR A 29 12.02 -8.66 27.41
CA THR A 29 13.08 -8.53 26.42
C THR A 29 12.40 -8.18 25.11
N GLN A 30 12.42 -6.91 24.72
CA GLN A 30 11.77 -6.46 23.49
C GLN A 30 12.45 -7.20 22.35
N THR A 31 11.70 -8.01 21.62
CA THR A 31 12.16 -8.61 20.36
C THR A 31 12.69 -7.47 19.49
N PRO A 32 13.94 -7.53 19.01
CA PRO A 32 14.46 -6.48 18.14
C PRO A 32 13.60 -6.40 16.88
N PRO A 33 13.43 -5.19 16.30
CA PRO A 33 12.68 -5.05 15.05
C PRO A 33 13.33 -5.89 13.95
N PRO A 34 12.53 -6.58 13.11
CA PRO A 34 13.04 -7.30 11.94
C PRO A 34 13.71 -6.35 10.95
N ASP A 35 14.69 -6.86 10.21
CA ASP A 35 15.33 -6.13 9.11
C ASP A 35 14.44 -6.18 7.87
N LEU A 36 13.80 -5.05 7.54
CA LEU A 36 12.99 -4.87 6.34
C LEU A 36 13.74 -4.07 5.26
N GLY A 37 15.06 -4.22 5.22
CA GLY A 37 15.94 -3.55 4.28
C GLY A 37 15.94 -2.04 4.47
N ILE A 38 15.37 -1.30 3.51
CA ILE A 38 15.34 0.17 3.58
C ILE A 38 14.35 0.70 4.63
N TRP A 39 13.38 -0.13 5.06
CA TRP A 39 12.30 0.29 5.95
C TRP A 39 12.67 0.12 7.41
N LYS A 40 12.53 1.19 8.18
CA LYS A 40 12.52 1.15 9.65
C LYS A 40 11.10 0.79 10.12
N LEU A 41 10.98 -0.06 11.15
CA LEU A 41 9.75 -0.19 11.92
C LEU A 41 9.82 0.72 13.15
N ASP A 42 8.80 1.55 13.36
CA ASP A 42 8.65 2.28 14.62
C ASP A 42 8.34 1.30 15.76
N VAL A 43 8.70 1.69 16.99
CA VAL A 43 8.43 0.90 18.20
C VAL A 43 6.93 0.61 18.42
N SER A 44 6.02 1.44 17.88
CA SER A 44 4.58 1.14 17.88
C SER A 44 4.24 -0.17 17.17
N CYS A 45 5.09 -0.66 16.28
CA CYS A 45 4.90 -1.92 15.57
C CYS A 45 5.38 -3.15 16.35
N ALA A 46 5.97 -3.00 17.54
CA ALA A 46 6.54 -4.10 18.31
C ALA A 46 5.61 -5.30 18.53
N PRO A 47 4.30 -5.12 18.81
CA PRO A 47 3.37 -6.25 18.93
C PRO A 47 3.15 -7.04 17.63
N TYR A 48 3.49 -6.44 16.48
CA TYR A 48 3.16 -6.92 15.14
C TYR A 48 4.39 -7.28 14.30
N TYR A 49 5.61 -7.23 14.86
CA TYR A 49 6.85 -7.45 14.12
C TYR A 49 6.86 -8.73 13.29
N THR A 50 6.46 -9.88 13.87
CA THR A 50 6.40 -11.17 13.16
C THR A 50 5.42 -11.14 11.98
N ASP A 51 4.28 -10.47 12.16
CA ASP A 51 3.24 -10.41 11.14
C ASP A 51 3.67 -9.47 10.00
N ILE A 52 4.25 -8.32 10.33
CA ILE A 52 4.77 -7.37 9.34
C ILE A 52 5.95 -7.97 8.58
N GLU A 53 6.88 -8.66 9.25
CA GLU A 53 8.00 -9.35 8.59
C GLU A 53 7.51 -10.40 7.61
N ARG A 54 6.53 -11.23 8.01
CA ARG A 54 5.92 -12.21 7.11
C ARG A 54 5.23 -11.53 5.93
N ALA A 55 4.43 -10.49 6.19
CA ALA A 55 3.71 -9.80 5.14
C ALA A 55 4.65 -9.12 4.15
N TYR A 56 5.73 -8.50 4.63
CA TYR A 56 6.81 -7.97 3.81
C TYR A 56 7.46 -9.07 2.95
N GLY A 57 7.76 -10.23 3.53
CA GLY A 57 8.31 -11.38 2.80
C GLY A 57 7.35 -11.92 1.73
N ASP A 58 6.05 -11.94 2.00
CA ASP A 58 5.03 -12.33 1.02
C ASP A 58 4.92 -11.32 -0.13
N VAL A 59 4.94 -10.01 0.17
CA VAL A 59 4.99 -8.96 -0.86
C VAL A 59 6.24 -9.08 -1.72
N SER A 60 7.39 -9.34 -1.11
CA SER A 60 8.65 -9.57 -1.82
C SER A 60 8.54 -10.71 -2.83
N LYS A 61 7.94 -11.84 -2.45
CA LYS A 61 7.71 -12.98 -3.37
C LYS A 61 6.77 -12.60 -4.52
N MET A 62 5.67 -11.91 -4.23
CA MET A 62 4.72 -11.47 -5.26
C MET A 62 5.37 -10.51 -6.25
N VAL A 63 6.14 -9.53 -5.77
CA VAL A 63 6.88 -8.59 -6.62
C VAL A 63 7.94 -9.31 -7.46
N ALA A 64 8.76 -10.17 -6.86
CA ALA A 64 9.80 -10.91 -7.57
C ALA A 64 9.22 -11.79 -8.69
N LYS A 65 8.08 -12.44 -8.44
CA LYS A 65 7.36 -13.21 -9.46
C LYS A 65 6.80 -12.31 -10.56
N THR A 66 6.26 -11.16 -10.19
CA THR A 66 5.71 -10.19 -11.14
C THR A 66 6.78 -9.66 -12.08
N VAL A 67 7.96 -9.29 -11.57
CA VAL A 67 9.09 -8.85 -12.39
C VAL A 67 9.48 -9.91 -13.41
N LYS A 68 9.66 -11.17 -12.97
CA LYS A 68 9.97 -12.29 -13.87
C LYS A 68 8.90 -12.51 -14.94
N ASP A 69 7.63 -12.40 -14.57
CA ASP A 69 6.53 -12.54 -15.52
C ASP A 69 6.49 -11.38 -16.53
N LEU A 70 6.75 -10.15 -16.08
CA LEU A 70 6.80 -8.99 -16.98
C LEU A 70 7.95 -9.12 -17.99
N GLU A 71 9.12 -9.65 -17.58
CA GLU A 71 10.22 -9.94 -18.51
C GLU A 71 9.82 -10.90 -19.64
N ILE A 72 8.95 -11.88 -19.36
CA ILE A 72 8.45 -12.83 -20.38
C ILE A 72 7.62 -12.12 -21.45
N VAL A 73 6.79 -11.15 -21.07
CA VAL A 73 5.87 -10.47 -22.00
C VAL A 73 6.46 -9.25 -22.70
N LEU A 74 7.69 -8.87 -22.35
CA LEU A 74 8.49 -7.95 -23.18
C LEU A 74 8.97 -8.63 -24.45
N GLU A 75 9.30 -9.92 -24.34
CA GLU A 75 9.65 -10.70 -25.51
C GLU A 75 8.42 -10.90 -26.38
N LYS A 76 8.69 -11.06 -27.67
CA LYS A 76 7.64 -11.39 -28.63
C LYS A 76 6.90 -12.66 -28.19
N ARG A 77 5.57 -12.64 -28.33
CA ARG A 77 4.72 -13.80 -28.03
C ARG A 77 5.28 -15.07 -28.70
N PRO A 78 5.58 -16.12 -27.92
CA PRO A 78 6.05 -17.38 -28.48
C PRO A 78 5.07 -17.97 -29.50
N GLY A 79 5.64 -18.66 -30.50
CA GLY A 79 4.87 -19.45 -31.46
C GLY A 79 4.09 -20.58 -30.77
N LYS A 80 3.36 -21.39 -31.55
CA LYS A 80 2.51 -22.48 -31.03
C LYS A 80 3.27 -23.57 -30.26
N LYS A 81 4.61 -23.59 -30.31
CA LYS A 81 5.46 -24.53 -29.58
C LYS A 81 6.67 -23.79 -28.96
N PRO A 82 7.05 -24.10 -27.71
CA PRO A 82 6.32 -24.93 -26.75
C PRO A 82 5.04 -24.22 -26.25
N ILE A 83 3.94 -24.97 -26.16
CA ILE A 83 2.60 -24.43 -25.78
C ILE A 83 2.65 -23.75 -24.40
N LYS A 84 3.47 -24.28 -23.47
CA LYS A 84 3.64 -23.72 -22.12
C LYS A 84 4.06 -22.26 -22.16
N ASN A 85 5.09 -21.91 -22.94
CA ASN A 85 5.60 -20.54 -23.02
C ASN A 85 4.55 -19.59 -23.62
N GLN A 86 3.82 -20.06 -24.63
CA GLN A 86 2.71 -19.31 -25.22
C GLN A 86 1.58 -19.07 -24.21
N LYS A 87 1.17 -20.10 -23.46
CA LYS A 87 0.13 -19.98 -22.43
C LYS A 87 0.54 -19.05 -21.30
N THR A 88 1.79 -19.11 -20.85
CA THR A 88 2.32 -18.18 -19.84
C THR A 88 2.25 -16.75 -20.35
N TRP A 89 2.76 -16.49 -21.56
CA TRP A 89 2.69 -15.16 -22.19
C TRP A 89 1.24 -14.68 -22.30
N ASP A 90 0.34 -15.53 -22.77
CA ASP A 90 -1.08 -15.20 -22.94
C ASP A 90 -1.78 -14.90 -21.61
N ARG A 91 -1.51 -15.68 -20.56
CA ARG A 91 -2.08 -15.46 -19.22
C ARG A 91 -1.66 -14.08 -18.69
N ILE A 92 -0.38 -13.74 -18.80
CA ILE A 92 0.16 -12.46 -18.32
C ILE A 92 -0.45 -11.32 -19.14
N GLY A 93 -0.42 -11.40 -20.47
CA GLY A 93 -1.03 -10.39 -21.34
C GLY A 93 -2.52 -10.20 -21.11
N ARG A 94 -3.28 -11.27 -20.84
CA ARG A 94 -4.71 -11.20 -20.48
C ARG A 94 -4.94 -10.56 -19.11
N ALA A 95 -4.02 -10.70 -18.16
CA ALA A 95 -4.10 -10.03 -16.85
C ALA A 95 -3.76 -8.54 -16.94
N MET A 96 -2.89 -8.12 -17.86
CA MET A 96 -2.53 -6.71 -18.04
C MET A 96 -3.70 -5.85 -18.52
N GLY A 97 -4.51 -6.35 -19.46
CA GLY A 97 -5.68 -5.65 -19.99
C GLY A 97 -6.65 -5.12 -18.91
N PRO A 98 -7.19 -5.97 -18.02
CA PRO A 98 -8.11 -5.54 -16.97
C PRO A 98 -7.45 -4.74 -15.85
N MET A 99 -6.14 -4.87 -15.63
CA MET A 99 -5.44 -4.16 -14.53
C MET A 99 -4.91 -2.79 -14.95
N PHE A 100 -4.42 -2.68 -16.19
CA PHE A 100 -3.72 -1.51 -16.69
C PHE A 100 -4.32 -0.93 -17.98
N GLY A 101 -5.35 -1.54 -18.58
CA GLY A 101 -6.00 -1.00 -19.78
C GLY A 101 -5.18 -1.15 -21.06
N PHE A 102 -4.05 -1.83 -21.03
CA PHE A 102 -3.22 -2.15 -22.20
C PHE A 102 -2.71 -3.59 -22.13
N VAL A 103 -2.30 -4.12 -23.28
CA VAL A 103 -1.74 -5.47 -23.41
C VAL A 103 -0.44 -5.41 -24.22
N PRO A 104 0.49 -6.36 -24.02
CA PRO A 104 1.68 -6.49 -24.85
C PRO A 104 1.33 -6.74 -26.33
N ASP A 105 2.08 -6.16 -27.27
CA ASP A 105 1.95 -6.48 -28.70
C ASP A 105 2.53 -7.88 -28.97
N PRO A 106 1.72 -8.85 -29.42
CA PRO A 106 2.19 -10.21 -29.65
C PRO A 106 3.22 -10.34 -30.78
N ASN A 107 3.40 -9.30 -31.60
CA ASN A 107 4.26 -9.34 -32.78
C ASN A 107 5.60 -8.61 -32.60
N LYS A 108 5.78 -7.88 -31.51
CA LYS A 108 6.95 -7.04 -31.26
C LYS A 108 7.64 -7.43 -29.96
N VAL A 109 8.91 -7.07 -29.87
CA VAL A 109 9.59 -6.96 -28.59
C VAL A 109 9.22 -5.59 -28.04
N GLU A 110 8.65 -5.56 -26.84
CA GLU A 110 8.38 -4.34 -26.10
C GLU A 110 9.65 -3.91 -25.38
N THR A 111 9.84 -2.61 -25.19
CA THR A 111 10.93 -2.11 -24.35
C THR A 111 10.38 -1.43 -23.11
N PHE A 112 11.14 -1.50 -22.02
CA PHE A 112 10.86 -0.74 -20.79
C PHE A 112 10.91 0.79 -20.98
N GLN A 113 11.23 1.28 -22.19
CA GLN A 113 11.24 2.71 -22.51
C GLN A 113 10.00 3.14 -23.31
N ASP A 114 9.15 2.20 -23.75
CA ASP A 114 7.98 2.49 -24.56
C ASP A 114 6.72 2.75 -23.72
N ASN A 115 5.94 3.77 -24.10
CA ASN A 115 4.57 4.03 -23.63
C ASN A 115 4.35 3.80 -22.12
N TYR A 116 3.38 2.94 -21.80
CA TYR A 116 2.90 2.57 -20.48
C TYR A 116 3.82 1.54 -19.76
N TRP A 117 4.71 0.87 -20.49
CA TRP A 117 5.62 -0.13 -19.93
C TRP A 117 6.65 0.47 -19.00
N LYS A 118 7.20 1.64 -19.38
CA LYS A 118 8.12 2.38 -18.53
C LYS A 118 7.53 2.65 -17.16
N ASP A 119 6.27 3.05 -17.14
CA ASP A 119 5.59 3.39 -15.89
C ASP A 119 5.28 2.15 -15.05
N LEU A 120 4.80 1.08 -15.68
CA LEU A 120 4.56 -0.19 -15.01
C LEU A 120 5.85 -0.76 -14.39
N TRP A 121 6.91 -0.83 -15.19
CA TRP A 121 8.19 -1.38 -14.79
C TRP A 121 8.85 -0.56 -13.68
N TYR A 122 8.78 0.77 -13.75
CA TYR A 122 9.36 1.66 -12.76
C TYR A 122 8.97 1.29 -11.33
N VAL A 123 7.71 0.93 -11.09
CA VAL A 123 7.23 0.61 -9.73
C VAL A 123 7.73 -0.77 -9.28
N TYR A 124 7.55 -1.80 -10.11
CA TYR A 124 7.93 -3.17 -9.76
C TYR A 124 9.43 -3.37 -9.65
N ASP A 125 10.23 -2.77 -10.55
CA ASP A 125 11.69 -2.82 -10.50
C ASP A 125 12.21 -2.20 -9.20
N ARG A 126 11.72 -1.01 -8.84
CA ARG A 126 12.13 -0.33 -7.59
C ARG A 126 11.75 -1.15 -6.36
N MET A 127 10.53 -1.69 -6.29
CA MET A 127 10.13 -2.59 -5.21
C MET A 127 11.06 -3.81 -5.12
N ASN A 128 11.28 -4.49 -6.25
CA ASN A 128 12.08 -5.71 -6.32
C ASN A 128 13.53 -5.48 -5.90
N ARG A 129 14.16 -4.41 -6.41
CA ARG A 129 15.54 -4.04 -6.06
C ARG A 129 15.68 -3.70 -4.58
N ALA A 130 14.72 -2.94 -4.02
CA ALA A 130 14.71 -2.63 -2.58
C ALA A 130 14.60 -3.90 -1.73
N PHE A 131 13.71 -4.82 -2.09
CA PHE A 131 13.52 -6.08 -1.39
C PHE A 131 14.71 -7.04 -1.50
N GLN A 132 15.54 -6.87 -2.54
CA GLN A 132 16.80 -7.59 -2.71
C GLN A 132 18.01 -6.87 -2.06
N GLY A 133 17.77 -5.77 -1.34
CA GLY A 133 18.81 -5.05 -0.61
C GLY A 133 19.73 -4.20 -1.49
N ASP A 134 19.28 -3.76 -2.67
CA ASP A 134 20.06 -2.87 -3.52
C ASP A 134 20.28 -1.50 -2.86
N GLN A 135 21.48 -1.32 -2.30
CA GLN A 135 21.89 -0.08 -1.63
C GLN A 135 22.14 1.09 -2.60
N THR A 136 22.20 0.83 -3.91
CA THR A 136 22.36 1.89 -4.93
C THR A 136 21.02 2.54 -5.29
N LEU A 137 19.92 1.92 -4.87
CA LEU A 137 18.59 2.41 -5.14
C LEU A 137 18.36 3.72 -4.36
N LYS A 138 18.37 4.83 -5.08
CA LYS A 138 17.97 6.13 -4.54
C LYS A 138 16.45 6.21 -4.47
N VAL A 139 15.90 5.61 -3.42
CA VAL A 139 14.49 5.67 -3.06
C VAL A 139 14.33 6.53 -1.81
N GLY A 140 13.41 7.49 -1.87
CA GLY A 140 13.18 8.46 -0.81
C GLY A 140 12.65 9.78 -1.37
N TYR A 141 11.75 10.42 -0.63
CA TYR A 141 11.16 11.72 -0.97
C TYR A 141 11.67 12.84 -0.06
N GLY A 142 12.40 12.49 1.00
CA GLY A 142 13.12 13.38 1.88
C GLY A 142 14.50 12.84 2.23
N SER A 143 15.14 13.47 3.22
CA SER A 143 16.48 13.12 3.71
C SER A 143 16.45 12.07 4.84
N ARG A 144 15.39 11.27 4.94
CA ARG A 144 15.10 10.42 6.10
C ARG A 144 14.94 8.97 5.71
N GLN A 145 15.28 8.07 6.62
CA GLN A 145 15.01 6.64 6.45
C GLN A 145 13.49 6.40 6.42
N PRO A 146 12.95 5.71 5.41
CA PRO A 146 11.52 5.45 5.32
C PRO A 146 11.06 4.56 6.49
N THR A 147 9.87 4.85 7.02
CA THR A 147 9.41 4.22 8.26
C THR A 147 7.96 3.76 8.17
N ILE A 148 7.69 2.58 8.74
CA ILE A 148 6.35 2.04 8.94
C ILE A 148 5.94 2.27 10.39
N LEU A 149 4.78 2.88 10.60
CA LEU A 149 4.17 3.12 11.91
C LEU A 149 2.93 2.25 12.08
N CYS A 150 2.64 1.88 13.32
CA CYS A 150 1.49 1.05 13.69
C CYS A 150 0.60 1.69 14.76
N SER A 151 0.87 2.94 15.12
CA SER A 151 0.02 3.75 16.00
C SER A 151 0.01 5.20 15.56
N ASP A 152 -1.12 5.86 15.75
CA ASP A 152 -1.28 7.29 15.45
C ASP A 152 -0.83 8.19 16.62
N ASP A 153 -0.70 7.65 17.83
CA ASP A 153 -0.33 8.39 19.07
C ASP A 153 1.10 8.95 19.10
N ARG A 154 1.88 8.71 18.04
CA ARG A 154 3.29 9.08 17.94
C ARG A 154 3.51 10.56 17.63
N TRP A 155 2.48 11.22 17.09
CA TRP A 155 2.57 12.58 16.60
C TRP A 155 2.35 13.61 17.70
N GLU A 156 3.30 14.54 17.86
CA GLU A 156 3.18 15.67 18.78
C GLU A 156 2.79 16.94 18.03
N TRP A 157 1.77 17.67 18.48
CA TRP A 157 1.43 18.97 17.92
C TRP A 157 2.45 20.04 18.31
N LYS A 158 2.89 20.84 17.34
CA LYS A 158 3.72 22.04 17.54
C LYS A 158 3.04 23.23 16.88
N ASP A 159 2.71 24.26 17.66
CA ASP A 159 2.15 25.51 17.14
C ASP A 159 3.14 26.24 16.23
N ILE A 160 2.63 27.11 15.36
CA ILE A 160 3.45 27.85 14.39
C ILE A 160 4.55 28.72 15.03
N ASP A 161 4.32 29.16 16.28
CA ASP A 161 5.26 29.96 17.07
C ASP A 161 6.19 29.13 17.98
N ALA A 162 6.03 27.81 18.00
CA ALA A 162 6.91 26.91 18.74
C ALA A 162 8.31 26.90 18.12
N GLU A 163 9.31 26.60 18.95
CA GLU A 163 10.67 26.32 18.49
C GLU A 163 10.66 25.19 17.46
N ASP A 164 11.46 25.33 16.40
CA ASP A 164 11.56 24.30 15.36
C ASP A 164 12.22 23.04 15.96
N PRO A 165 11.48 21.91 16.08
CA PRO A 165 12.02 20.69 16.67
C PRO A 165 13.11 20.05 15.81
N LEU A 166 13.28 20.50 14.55
CA LEU A 166 14.37 20.07 13.68
C LEU A 166 15.65 20.91 13.85
N LEU A 167 15.58 22.03 14.56
CA LEU A 167 16.70 22.94 14.81
C LEU A 167 16.73 23.39 16.29
N PRO A 168 16.82 22.44 17.25
CA PRO A 168 16.75 22.76 18.67
C PRO A 168 17.91 23.65 19.13
N GLY A 169 17.62 24.60 20.03
CA GLY A 169 18.58 25.53 20.61
C GLY A 169 18.96 26.71 19.70
N THR A 170 18.37 26.82 18.51
CA THR A 170 18.70 27.89 17.55
C THR A 170 17.82 29.13 17.70
N GLY A 171 16.75 29.06 18.51
CA GLY A 171 15.74 30.11 18.63
C GLY A 171 14.84 30.27 17.40
N LYS A 172 15.07 29.49 16.34
CA LYS A 172 14.22 29.46 15.15
C LYS A 172 12.88 28.81 15.48
N LYS A 173 11.82 29.35 14.91
CA LYS A 173 10.45 28.88 15.08
C LYS A 173 9.94 28.18 13.82
N LEU A 174 8.88 27.39 13.94
CA LEU A 174 8.26 26.75 12.78
C LEU A 174 7.83 27.75 11.70
N LYS A 175 7.34 28.95 12.09
CA LYS A 175 7.00 30.02 11.13
C LYS A 175 8.17 30.52 10.27
N ASP A 176 9.41 30.28 10.70
CA ASP A 176 10.60 30.71 9.96
C ASP A 176 10.95 29.73 8.82
N ARG A 177 10.28 28.58 8.75
CA ARG A 177 10.45 27.58 7.68
C ARG A 177 9.73 28.01 6.40
N PRO A 178 10.31 27.83 5.21
CA PRO A 178 9.61 28.08 3.95
C PRO A 178 8.28 27.32 3.81
N GLU A 179 8.22 26.10 4.33
CA GLU A 179 7.06 25.22 4.26
C GLU A 179 5.91 25.64 5.19
N SER A 180 6.13 26.62 6.07
CA SER A 180 5.12 27.19 6.98
C SER A 180 4.00 27.94 6.23
N THR A 181 4.23 28.23 4.95
CA THR A 181 3.24 28.79 4.03
C THR A 181 3.11 27.90 2.80
N SER A 182 1.88 27.61 2.39
CA SER A 182 1.59 26.88 1.15
C SER A 182 0.42 27.53 0.44
N GLN A 183 0.59 27.83 -0.86
CA GLN A 183 -0.44 28.46 -1.70
C GLN A 183 -1.03 29.75 -1.10
N GLY A 184 -0.21 30.54 -0.40
CA GLY A 184 -0.63 31.79 0.25
C GLY A 184 -1.38 31.63 1.58
N VAL A 185 -1.55 30.40 2.08
CA VAL A 185 -2.13 30.11 3.39
C VAL A 185 -1.01 29.82 4.39
N GLN A 186 -1.01 30.55 5.50
CA GLN A 186 -0.13 30.26 6.63
C GLN A 186 -0.72 29.11 7.45
N TRP A 187 0.10 28.09 7.73
CA TRP A 187 -0.29 26.99 8.60
C TRP A 187 -0.36 27.43 10.06
N ALA A 188 -1.23 26.80 10.85
CA ALA A 188 -1.34 27.06 12.29
C ALA A 188 -0.29 26.31 13.12
N GLY A 189 0.35 25.31 12.53
CA GLY A 189 1.39 24.50 13.15
C GLY A 189 1.67 23.24 12.35
N ALA A 190 2.35 22.29 12.98
CA ALA A 190 2.66 20.99 12.40
C ALA A 190 2.64 19.88 13.45
N TYR A 191 2.30 18.67 13.03
CA TYR A 191 2.60 17.48 13.81
C TYR A 191 4.06 17.08 13.59
N TYR A 192 4.78 16.88 14.68
CA TYR A 192 6.18 16.48 14.70
C TYR A 192 6.32 15.03 15.18
N TRP A 193 7.13 14.25 14.47
CA TRP A 193 7.54 12.92 14.91
C TRP A 193 8.79 12.45 14.14
N ASP A 194 9.79 11.91 14.85
CA ASP A 194 11.03 11.32 14.29
C ASP A 194 11.64 12.16 13.15
N GLY A 195 11.85 13.45 13.43
CA GLY A 195 12.41 14.39 12.48
C GLY A 195 11.44 14.86 11.38
N ARG A 196 10.17 14.44 11.33
CA ARG A 196 9.19 14.78 10.29
C ARG A 196 8.24 15.87 10.75
N LEU A 197 7.84 16.76 9.83
CA LEU A 197 6.85 17.82 10.08
C LEU A 197 5.67 17.67 9.13
N TRP A 198 4.48 17.55 9.71
CA TRP A 198 3.23 17.45 8.97
C TRP A 198 2.33 18.67 9.23
N TRP A 199 2.43 19.65 8.34
CA TRP A 199 1.77 20.95 8.44
C TRP A 199 0.24 20.89 8.42
N ARG A 200 -0.41 21.72 9.26
CA ARG A 200 -1.88 21.80 9.39
C ARG A 200 -2.38 23.20 9.74
N SER A 201 -3.65 23.43 9.45
CA SER A 201 -4.39 24.64 9.81
C SER A 201 -4.92 24.63 11.26
N GLY A 202 -4.62 23.61 12.05
CA GLY A 202 -4.95 23.56 13.48
C GLY A 202 -4.72 22.18 14.10
N PRO A 203 -4.81 22.07 15.45
CA PRO A 203 -4.47 20.87 16.22
C PRO A 203 -5.58 19.81 16.29
N ARG A 204 -6.68 19.94 15.52
CA ARG A 204 -7.85 19.08 15.75
C ARG A 204 -7.64 17.67 15.20
N ASN A 205 -7.72 16.70 16.12
CA ASN A 205 -7.47 15.26 15.98
C ASN A 205 -6.04 14.96 15.52
N ILE A 206 -5.39 13.97 16.15
CA ILE A 206 -4.19 13.34 15.57
C ILE A 206 -4.48 13.12 14.09
N PRO A 207 -3.55 13.42 13.16
CA PRO A 207 -3.80 13.25 11.75
C PRO A 207 -3.74 11.76 11.40
N SER A 208 -4.52 10.91 12.06
CA SER A 208 -4.76 9.60 11.52
C SER A 208 -5.59 9.82 10.25
N ALA A 209 -5.00 9.49 9.10
CA ALA A 209 -5.85 9.09 7.98
C ALA A 209 -6.51 7.73 8.28
N CYS A 210 -6.16 7.07 9.39
CA CYS A 210 -6.85 5.91 9.93
C CYS A 210 -8.25 6.28 10.44
N THR A 211 -9.20 6.14 9.53
CA THR A 211 -10.63 6.06 9.84
C THR A 211 -11.04 4.59 9.97
N PRO A 212 -12.26 4.26 10.46
CA PRO A 212 -12.72 2.87 10.51
C PRO A 212 -12.69 2.13 9.16
N ASP A 213 -12.70 2.86 8.04
CA ASP A 213 -12.65 2.30 6.68
C ASP A 213 -11.22 2.27 6.09
N THR A 214 -10.20 2.66 6.84
CA THR A 214 -8.82 2.81 6.35
C THR A 214 -7.92 1.76 6.98
N MET A 215 -7.28 0.95 6.13
CA MET A 215 -6.38 -0.13 6.55
C MET A 215 -4.92 0.33 6.66
N GLY A 216 -4.53 1.28 5.81
CA GLY A 216 -3.22 1.89 5.81
C GLY A 216 -3.23 3.17 4.98
N TYR A 217 -2.16 3.95 5.06
CA TYR A 217 -1.92 5.05 4.14
C TYR A 217 -0.44 5.38 4.00
N THR A 218 -0.09 5.91 2.83
CA THR A 218 1.27 6.37 2.51
C THR A 218 1.35 7.88 2.50
N LYS A 219 2.39 8.43 3.14
CA LYS A 219 2.83 9.82 2.99
C LYS A 219 4.22 9.82 2.39
N THR A 220 4.26 9.85 1.06
CA THR A 220 5.50 9.85 0.28
C THR A 220 6.42 10.97 0.74
N ASN A 221 5.95 12.22 0.80
CA ASN A 221 6.73 13.38 1.24
C ASN A 221 7.27 13.33 2.68
N LEU A 222 6.80 12.39 3.51
CA LEU A 222 7.29 12.14 4.86
C LEU A 222 8.09 10.83 4.96
N ASP A 223 8.31 10.12 3.86
CA ASP A 223 8.91 8.78 3.82
C ASP A 223 8.26 7.86 4.87
N MET A 224 6.94 7.72 4.76
CA MET A 224 6.15 7.06 5.79
C MET A 224 5.01 6.23 5.21
N ILE A 225 4.81 5.06 5.79
CA ILE A 225 3.58 4.27 5.70
C ILE A 225 3.02 4.13 7.12
N GLN A 226 1.73 4.39 7.31
CA GLN A 226 1.03 4.11 8.55
C GLN A 226 0.08 2.93 8.32
N LEU A 227 0.21 1.89 9.12
CA LEU A 227 -0.77 0.83 9.24
C LEU A 227 -1.80 1.23 10.30
N CYS A 228 -3.07 1.04 9.98
CA CYS A 228 -4.17 1.42 10.85
C CYS A 228 -4.61 0.24 11.73
N ASP A 229 -5.20 0.58 12.86
CA ASP A 229 -5.78 -0.38 13.80
C ASP A 229 -6.59 -1.50 13.14
N GLU A 230 -7.40 -1.18 12.13
CA GLU A 230 -8.30 -2.14 11.48
C GLU A 230 -7.56 -3.31 10.81
N ILE A 231 -6.36 -3.08 10.23
CA ILE A 231 -5.57 -4.17 9.62
C ILE A 231 -4.70 -4.92 10.64
N LEU A 232 -4.44 -4.30 11.79
CA LEU A 232 -3.60 -4.84 12.85
C LEU A 232 -4.40 -5.60 13.92
N LYS A 233 -5.73 -5.38 13.97
CA LYS A 233 -6.65 -6.09 14.86
C LYS A 233 -6.95 -7.49 14.29
N ASP A 234 -6.63 -8.50 15.10
CA ASP A 234 -6.85 -9.93 14.90
C ASP A 234 -6.13 -10.60 13.71
N GLY A 235 -5.54 -11.77 13.98
CA GLY A 235 -4.80 -12.62 13.04
C GLY A 235 -5.60 -13.15 11.82
N LYS A 236 -6.80 -12.64 11.54
CA LYS A 236 -7.52 -12.87 10.28
C LYS A 236 -6.88 -12.11 9.11
N ALA A 237 -6.34 -10.91 9.33
CA ALA A 237 -5.67 -10.13 8.28
C ALA A 237 -4.44 -10.86 7.69
N MET A 238 -3.75 -11.68 8.50
CA MET A 238 -2.59 -12.48 8.08
C MET A 238 -2.96 -13.86 7.52
N LYS A 239 -4.03 -14.49 8.03
CA LYS A 239 -4.45 -15.85 7.63
C LYS A 239 -4.95 -15.94 6.19
N GLY A 240 -5.28 -14.81 5.56
CA GLY A 240 -5.79 -14.77 4.20
C GLY A 240 -4.73 -14.82 3.10
N SER A 241 -3.44 -14.55 3.34
CA SER A 241 -2.43 -14.27 2.29
C SER A 241 -2.51 -15.17 1.05
N ALA A 242 -2.51 -14.56 -0.14
CA ALA A 242 -2.45 -15.29 -1.42
C ALA A 242 -1.22 -16.21 -1.50
N VAL A 243 -0.12 -15.86 -0.83
CA VAL A 243 1.11 -16.66 -0.79
C VAL A 243 0.92 -17.99 -0.04
N LEU A 244 -0.05 -18.03 0.89
CA LEU A 244 -0.38 -19.22 1.68
C LEU A 244 -1.56 -20.01 1.09
N ALA A 245 -2.14 -19.53 -0.01
CA ALA A 245 -3.23 -20.22 -0.68
C ALA A 245 -2.77 -21.60 -1.15
N SER A 246 -3.55 -22.63 -0.81
CA SER A 246 -3.25 -24.02 -1.17
C SER A 246 -4.50 -24.73 -1.67
N GLY A 247 -4.28 -25.82 -2.42
CA GLY A 247 -5.35 -26.56 -3.07
C GLY A 247 -5.87 -25.89 -4.35
N SER A 248 -7.04 -26.35 -4.81
CA SER A 248 -7.68 -25.78 -6.00
C SER A 248 -8.34 -24.45 -5.69
N LEU A 249 -7.97 -23.41 -6.43
CA LEU A 249 -8.54 -22.06 -6.29
C LEU A 249 -9.67 -21.79 -7.29
N ILE A 250 -9.98 -22.73 -8.20
CA ILE A 250 -10.99 -22.55 -9.26
C ILE A 250 -12.30 -21.98 -8.70
N GLY A 251 -12.77 -20.87 -9.30
CA GLY A 251 -14.00 -20.18 -8.93
C GLY A 251 -13.88 -19.19 -7.76
N GLN A 252 -12.77 -19.20 -7.02
CA GLN A 252 -12.51 -18.20 -5.99
C GLN A 252 -12.26 -16.82 -6.60
N LYS A 253 -12.57 -15.77 -5.85
CA LYS A 253 -12.45 -14.36 -6.28
C LYS A 253 -11.14 -13.76 -5.79
N LEU A 254 -10.45 -12.98 -6.61
CA LEU A 254 -9.24 -12.24 -6.19
C LEU A 254 -9.49 -11.34 -4.97
N ASP A 255 -10.66 -10.69 -4.94
CA ASP A 255 -10.99 -9.72 -3.90
C ASP A 255 -11.06 -10.32 -2.48
N GLN A 256 -11.02 -11.65 -2.33
CA GLN A 256 -10.93 -12.27 -1.00
C GLN A 256 -9.63 -11.92 -0.26
N TRP A 257 -8.60 -11.48 -0.99
CA TRP A 257 -7.31 -11.06 -0.44
C TRP A 257 -7.18 -9.56 -0.20
N SER A 258 -8.18 -8.76 -0.58
CA SER A 258 -8.06 -7.29 -0.63
C SER A 258 -7.81 -6.64 0.73
N HIS A 259 -8.18 -7.29 1.83
CA HIS A 259 -8.00 -6.77 3.20
C HIS A 259 -7.02 -7.63 4.01
N THR A 260 -6.01 -8.21 3.37
CA THR A 260 -4.93 -8.91 4.06
C THR A 260 -3.72 -8.00 4.21
N LEU A 261 -2.97 -8.15 5.31
CA LEU A 261 -1.81 -7.28 5.57
C LEU A 261 -0.78 -7.27 4.42
N PRO A 262 -0.43 -8.41 3.78
CA PRO A 262 0.45 -8.38 2.60
C PRO A 262 -0.11 -7.53 1.47
N ASN A 263 -1.39 -7.66 1.13
CA ASN A 263 -2.00 -6.88 0.05
C ASN A 263 -2.10 -5.38 0.39
N ILE A 264 -2.38 -5.03 1.65
CA ILE A 264 -2.34 -3.63 2.10
C ILE A 264 -0.92 -3.09 2.03
N LEU A 265 0.09 -3.81 2.51
CA LEU A 265 1.49 -3.39 2.39
C LEU A 265 1.92 -3.25 0.92
N PHE A 266 1.54 -4.17 0.03
CA PHE A 266 1.80 -4.06 -1.40
C PHE A 266 1.21 -2.76 -1.95
N HIS A 267 -0.06 -2.51 -1.66
CA HIS A 267 -0.76 -1.29 -2.06
C HIS A 267 0.00 -0.03 -1.61
N GLU A 268 0.35 0.06 -0.32
CA GLU A 268 1.09 1.20 0.22
C GLU A 268 2.51 1.32 -0.36
N PHE A 269 3.21 0.21 -0.56
CA PHE A 269 4.48 0.21 -1.27
C PHE A 269 4.34 0.69 -2.71
N SER A 270 3.23 0.42 -3.39
CA SER A 270 2.99 0.93 -4.74
C SER A 270 2.89 2.47 -4.74
N HIS A 271 2.23 3.07 -3.75
CA HIS A 271 2.26 4.52 -3.56
C HIS A 271 3.68 5.04 -3.33
N TRP A 272 4.45 4.41 -2.44
CA TRP A 272 5.78 4.89 -2.08
C TRP A 272 6.82 4.65 -3.16
N PHE A 273 6.89 3.48 -3.79
CA PHE A 273 7.87 3.21 -4.85
C PHE A 273 7.50 3.83 -6.18
N GLY A 274 6.21 4.07 -6.43
CA GLY A 274 5.72 4.62 -7.69
C GLY A 274 5.82 6.14 -7.83
N ALA A 275 6.24 6.83 -6.77
CA ALA A 275 6.47 8.27 -6.87
C ALA A 275 7.92 8.60 -7.34
N ASP A 276 8.15 9.83 -7.81
CA ASP A 276 9.49 10.32 -8.21
C ASP A 276 10.05 11.20 -7.07
N GLY A 277 11.29 10.93 -6.65
CA GLY A 277 11.97 11.43 -5.45
C GLY A 277 12.34 12.91 -5.48
N ARG A 278 11.49 13.75 -6.07
CA ARG A 278 11.73 15.20 -6.24
C ARG A 278 10.78 16.05 -5.42
N GLY A 279 10.39 15.62 -4.20
CA GLY A 279 9.89 16.43 -3.07
C GLY A 279 8.88 17.59 -3.26
N LEU A 280 8.35 17.83 -4.47
CA LEU A 280 7.55 19.01 -4.85
C LEU A 280 6.31 18.57 -5.61
N ALA A 281 5.31 19.45 -5.67
CA ALA A 281 3.96 19.22 -6.17
C ALA A 281 3.83 18.75 -7.65
N THR A 282 4.93 18.64 -8.39
CA THR A 282 4.99 18.17 -9.78
C THR A 282 5.46 16.72 -9.91
N ASN A 283 5.68 16.03 -8.80
CA ASN A 283 6.14 14.64 -8.78
C ASN A 283 5.12 13.69 -9.39
N ARG A 284 5.63 12.66 -10.09
CA ARG A 284 4.89 11.42 -10.31
C ARG A 284 4.46 10.90 -8.94
N HIS A 285 3.17 10.66 -8.75
CA HIS A 285 2.62 10.05 -7.55
C HIS A 285 1.58 9.03 -7.98
N ILE A 286 1.76 7.76 -7.60
CA ILE A 286 0.66 6.81 -7.69
C ILE A 286 -0.35 7.23 -6.65
N LEU A 287 -1.54 7.61 -7.12
CA LEU A 287 -2.64 8.02 -6.27
C LEU A 287 -3.64 6.89 -6.19
N ASP A 288 -4.62 7.09 -5.34
CA ASP A 288 -5.85 6.33 -5.37
C ASP A 288 -6.81 6.99 -6.35
N GLN A 289 -7.03 6.35 -7.50
CA GLN A 289 -7.92 6.89 -8.52
C GLN A 289 -9.36 6.76 -8.05
N ASN A 290 -10.22 7.74 -8.39
CA ASN A 290 -11.65 7.57 -8.14
C ASN A 290 -12.20 6.48 -9.07
N ALA A 291 -13.02 5.61 -8.52
CA ALA A 291 -13.68 4.56 -9.26
C ALA A 291 -14.64 5.15 -10.31
N VAL A 292 -14.80 4.39 -11.39
CA VAL A 292 -15.78 4.64 -12.42
C VAL A 292 -16.72 3.45 -12.57
N ASP A 293 -17.97 3.71 -12.95
CA ASP A 293 -18.91 2.65 -13.28
C ASP A 293 -18.60 2.01 -14.64
N LYS A 294 -19.40 1.01 -15.02
CA LYS A 294 -19.31 0.30 -16.30
C LYS A 294 -19.49 1.19 -17.53
N ASP A 295 -19.96 2.42 -17.36
CA ASP A 295 -20.14 3.41 -18.43
C ASP A 295 -19.04 4.52 -18.36
N GLY A 296 -18.03 4.38 -17.49
CA GLY A 296 -16.96 5.37 -17.31
C GLY A 296 -17.38 6.66 -16.59
N ARG A 297 -18.41 6.61 -15.74
CA ARG A 297 -18.87 7.75 -14.92
C ARG A 297 -18.30 7.66 -13.52
N TRP A 298 -17.95 8.80 -12.92
CA TRP A 298 -17.37 8.86 -11.59
C TRP A 298 -18.34 8.34 -10.54
N LEU A 299 -17.85 7.44 -9.68
CA LEU A 299 -18.63 6.85 -8.59
C LEU A 299 -18.46 7.62 -7.28
N TYR A 300 -19.58 7.82 -6.60
CA TYR A 300 -19.65 8.38 -5.26
C TYR A 300 -20.56 7.52 -4.39
N ARG A 301 -20.32 7.52 -3.09
CA ARG A 301 -21.16 6.85 -2.10
C ARG A 301 -21.67 7.87 -1.09
N ASP A 302 -22.94 7.75 -0.71
CA ASP A 302 -23.48 8.51 0.42
C ASP A 302 -23.19 7.82 1.76
N ALA A 303 -23.64 8.42 2.86
CA ALA A 303 -23.46 7.88 4.21
C ALA A 303 -24.21 6.55 4.44
N SER A 304 -25.23 6.22 3.63
CA SER A 304 -25.93 4.94 3.68
C SER A 304 -25.19 3.83 2.92
N GLY A 305 -24.12 4.19 2.18
CA GLY A 305 -23.40 3.29 1.28
C GLY A 305 -24.06 3.14 -0.09
N THR A 306 -25.07 3.96 -0.42
CA THR A 306 -25.71 3.94 -1.73
C THR A 306 -24.82 4.62 -2.76
N TYR A 307 -24.64 3.98 -3.92
CA TYR A 307 -23.78 4.46 -4.99
C TYR A 307 -24.53 5.37 -5.96
N SER A 308 -23.86 6.42 -6.42
CA SER A 308 -24.32 7.28 -7.52
C SER A 308 -23.20 7.51 -8.54
N SER A 309 -23.59 7.68 -9.81
CA SER A 309 -22.68 7.86 -10.94
C SER A 309 -22.84 9.23 -11.57
N HIS A 310 -21.74 9.94 -11.79
CA HIS A 310 -21.75 11.31 -12.33
C HIS A 310 -20.90 11.46 -13.58
N LYS A 311 -21.41 12.23 -14.55
CA LYS A 311 -20.71 12.52 -15.81
C LYS A 311 -19.57 13.53 -15.65
N HIS A 312 -19.45 14.22 -14.53
CA HIS A 312 -18.36 15.17 -14.26
C HIS A 312 -17.80 14.91 -12.85
N LEU A 313 -16.56 15.35 -12.62
CA LEU A 313 -15.95 15.25 -11.30
C LEU A 313 -16.58 16.32 -10.40
N LEU A 314 -17.22 15.90 -9.31
CA LEU A 314 -17.81 16.81 -8.34
C LEU A 314 -16.70 17.48 -7.52
N SER A 315 -16.80 18.81 -7.35
CA SER A 315 -15.96 19.58 -6.43
C SER A 315 -16.19 19.14 -4.98
N LYS A 316 -15.31 19.57 -4.06
CA LYS A 316 -15.50 19.27 -2.63
C LYS A 316 -16.81 19.85 -2.10
N ALA A 317 -17.12 21.10 -2.43
CA ALA A 317 -18.35 21.76 -1.99
C ALA A 317 -19.61 21.05 -2.51
N GLU A 318 -19.63 20.64 -3.78
CA GLU A 318 -20.77 19.89 -4.33
C GLU A 318 -20.99 18.55 -3.65
N ARG A 319 -19.90 17.84 -3.32
CA ARG A 319 -19.97 16.57 -2.60
C ARG A 319 -20.48 16.76 -1.18
N ASP A 320 -19.92 17.73 -0.45
CA ASP A 320 -20.32 18.02 0.92
C ASP A 320 -21.81 18.41 0.99
N ASN A 321 -22.28 19.25 0.05
CA ASN A 321 -23.69 19.64 -0.04
C ASN A 321 -24.65 18.47 -0.35
N GLN A 322 -24.15 17.42 -1.01
CA GLN A 322 -24.92 16.23 -1.36
C GLN A 322 -24.70 15.05 -0.39
N GLY A 323 -23.86 15.22 0.64
CA GLY A 323 -23.49 14.13 1.55
C GLY A 323 -22.74 12.99 0.86
N LEU A 324 -21.99 13.29 -0.21
CA LEU A 324 -21.31 12.30 -1.03
C LEU A 324 -19.81 12.20 -0.70
N THR A 325 -19.27 10.99 -0.74
CA THR A 325 -17.84 10.71 -0.66
C THR A 325 -17.36 10.03 -1.94
N ARG A 326 -16.10 10.27 -2.31
CA ARG A 326 -15.50 9.61 -3.48
C ARG A 326 -15.36 8.12 -3.21
N VAL A 327 -15.67 7.30 -4.21
CA VAL A 327 -15.35 5.88 -4.18
C VAL A 327 -13.97 5.72 -4.81
N THR A 328 -13.06 5.07 -4.12
CA THR A 328 -11.72 4.75 -4.64
C THR A 328 -11.75 3.50 -5.51
N THR A 329 -10.84 3.41 -6.48
CA THR A 329 -10.67 2.25 -7.37
C THR A 329 -9.96 1.10 -6.64
N TYR A 330 -10.66 0.51 -5.69
CA TYR A 330 -10.26 -0.74 -5.03
C TYR A 330 -11.06 -1.92 -5.56
N LYS A 331 -10.46 -3.11 -5.51
CA LYS A 331 -11.04 -4.38 -5.96
C LYS A 331 -11.14 -4.52 -7.47
N PHE A 332 -11.11 -5.76 -7.93
CA PHE A 332 -10.97 -6.13 -9.33
C PHE A 332 -11.99 -5.42 -10.24
N ASN A 333 -13.27 -5.39 -9.88
CA ASN A 333 -14.31 -4.82 -10.76
C ASN A 333 -14.14 -3.31 -10.99
N ASN A 334 -13.73 -2.55 -9.97
CA ASN A 334 -13.49 -1.12 -10.13
C ASN A 334 -12.24 -0.89 -10.98
N ILE A 335 -11.18 -1.69 -10.76
CA ILE A 335 -9.96 -1.64 -11.57
C ILE A 335 -10.28 -1.96 -13.03
N LEU A 336 -11.07 -3.01 -13.28
CA LEU A 336 -11.52 -3.40 -14.62
C LEU A 336 -12.30 -2.26 -15.30
N ASN A 337 -13.23 -1.62 -14.59
CA ASN A 337 -13.98 -0.49 -15.14
C ASN A 337 -13.06 0.69 -15.45
N LEU A 338 -12.09 0.98 -14.58
CA LEU A 338 -11.08 2.01 -14.81
C LEU A 338 -10.21 1.66 -16.02
N ALA A 339 -9.90 0.38 -16.24
CA ALA A 339 -9.03 -0.07 -17.31
C ALA A 339 -9.72 -0.11 -18.67
N THR A 340 -11.02 -0.43 -18.74
CA THR A 340 -11.68 -0.77 -20.02
C THR A 340 -12.53 0.34 -20.62
N ASN A 341 -12.91 1.36 -19.83
CA ASN A 341 -13.87 2.37 -20.26
C ASN A 341 -13.24 3.63 -20.86
N PHE A 342 -12.30 3.48 -21.81
CA PHE A 342 -11.60 4.61 -22.45
C PHE A 342 -11.83 4.75 -23.96
N ASN A 343 -12.72 3.93 -24.54
CA ASN A 343 -12.95 3.86 -25.99
C ASN A 343 -13.66 5.09 -26.60
N SER A 344 -14.02 6.09 -25.79
CA SER A 344 -14.54 7.38 -26.30
C SER A 344 -13.70 8.55 -25.78
N LYS A 345 -13.54 9.62 -26.57
CA LYS A 345 -12.78 10.82 -26.16
C LYS A 345 -13.19 11.37 -24.78
N LYS A 346 -14.47 11.23 -24.39
CA LYS A 346 -14.99 11.68 -23.10
C LYS A 346 -14.70 10.72 -21.94
N ALA A 347 -14.61 9.43 -22.22
CA ALA A 347 -14.33 8.40 -21.23
C ALA A 347 -12.81 8.18 -21.04
N ALA A 348 -12.01 8.39 -22.09
CA ALA A 348 -10.54 8.39 -22.06
C ALA A 348 -9.92 9.42 -21.10
N GLN A 349 -10.68 10.46 -20.71
CA GLN A 349 -10.21 11.42 -19.69
C GLN A 349 -10.35 10.87 -18.25
N ARG A 350 -11.06 9.76 -18.06
CA ARG A 350 -11.51 9.26 -16.75
C ARG A 350 -11.04 7.84 -16.45
N ALA A 351 -10.71 7.10 -17.50
CA ALA A 351 -10.38 5.70 -17.50
C ALA A 351 -9.34 5.45 -18.60
N GLY A 352 -8.63 4.34 -18.50
CA GLY A 352 -7.56 3.94 -19.42
C GLY A 352 -6.22 3.79 -18.72
N PRO A 353 -5.17 3.44 -19.48
CA PRO A 353 -3.85 3.15 -18.92
C PRO A 353 -3.21 4.28 -18.12
N ASP A 354 -3.42 5.52 -18.55
CA ASP A 354 -2.95 6.72 -17.86
C ASP A 354 -3.58 6.91 -16.47
N LYS A 355 -4.71 6.25 -16.19
CA LYS A 355 -5.35 6.23 -14.87
C LYS A 355 -4.94 4.99 -14.09
N CYS A 356 -4.97 3.82 -14.72
CA CYS A 356 -4.62 2.56 -14.05
C CYS A 356 -3.16 2.48 -13.59
N LEU A 357 -2.22 3.03 -14.37
CA LEU A 357 -0.81 3.12 -13.96
C LEU A 357 -0.58 4.04 -12.76
N PHE A 358 -1.58 4.86 -12.42
CA PHE A 358 -1.59 5.76 -11.27
C PHE A 358 -2.62 5.33 -10.24
N ASN A 359 -2.93 4.03 -10.16
CA ASN A 359 -3.78 3.41 -9.15
C ASN A 359 -3.01 2.31 -8.40
N ALA A 360 -2.78 2.45 -7.10
CA ALA A 360 -1.97 1.49 -6.34
C ALA A 360 -2.58 0.07 -6.33
N ASP A 361 -3.91 -0.04 -6.27
CA ASP A 361 -4.57 -1.35 -6.23
C ASP A 361 -4.44 -2.12 -7.56
N SER A 362 -4.23 -1.44 -8.69
CA SER A 362 -3.90 -2.09 -9.96
C SER A 362 -2.60 -2.90 -9.87
N TYR A 363 -1.58 -2.36 -9.18
CA TYR A 363 -0.30 -3.05 -8.99
C TYR A 363 -0.40 -4.20 -7.99
N ASN A 364 -1.10 -3.97 -6.88
CA ASN A 364 -1.34 -4.99 -5.85
C ASN A 364 -2.10 -6.21 -6.42
N VAL A 365 -3.23 -5.96 -7.10
CA VAL A 365 -4.05 -7.04 -7.66
C VAL A 365 -3.31 -7.75 -8.79
N PHE A 366 -2.63 -7.03 -9.69
CA PHE A 366 -1.80 -7.66 -10.72
C PHE A 366 -0.69 -8.52 -10.12
N GLY A 367 0.00 -8.04 -9.07
CA GLY A 367 1.04 -8.81 -8.40
C GLY A 367 0.53 -10.10 -7.78
N THR A 368 -0.68 -10.05 -7.22
CA THR A 368 -1.39 -11.23 -6.70
C THR A 368 -1.71 -12.23 -7.83
N MET A 369 -2.18 -11.75 -8.99
CA MET A 369 -2.44 -12.58 -10.17
C MET A 369 -1.17 -13.25 -10.71
N MET A 370 -0.03 -12.55 -10.68
CA MET A 370 1.26 -13.08 -11.15
C MET A 370 1.81 -14.14 -10.21
N TYR A 371 1.59 -13.99 -8.91
CA TYR A 371 2.00 -14.99 -7.92
C TYR A 371 1.16 -16.27 -8.01
N LEU A 372 -0.16 -16.14 -8.17
CA LEU A 372 -1.09 -17.28 -8.31
C LEU A 372 -1.18 -17.77 -9.77
N ASP A 373 -0.04 -18.10 -10.38
CA ASP A 373 0.09 -18.30 -11.82
C ASP A 373 -0.39 -19.65 -12.37
N ASP A 374 -0.80 -20.57 -11.50
CA ASP A 374 -1.50 -21.81 -11.88
C ASP A 374 -2.89 -21.57 -12.49
N TYR A 375 -3.41 -20.34 -12.35
CA TYR A 375 -4.75 -19.95 -12.78
C TYR A 375 -4.73 -18.73 -13.70
N ASP A 376 -5.77 -18.63 -14.54
CA ASP A 376 -6.10 -17.38 -15.23
C ASP A 376 -7.05 -16.57 -14.34
N TRP A 377 -6.69 -15.32 -14.09
CA TRP A 377 -7.44 -14.42 -13.22
C TRP A 377 -8.06 -13.23 -13.96
N SER A 378 -7.98 -13.20 -15.29
CA SER A 378 -8.39 -12.05 -16.11
C SER A 378 -9.87 -11.64 -15.97
N THR A 379 -10.71 -12.48 -15.34
CA THR A 379 -12.12 -12.21 -15.03
C THR A 379 -12.38 -11.85 -13.56
N GLY A 380 -11.33 -11.74 -12.74
CA GLY A 380 -11.42 -11.53 -11.29
C GLY A 380 -11.69 -12.81 -10.50
N LYS A 381 -11.81 -13.94 -11.18
CA LYS A 381 -12.03 -15.27 -10.60
C LYS A 381 -11.01 -16.25 -11.16
N ALA A 382 -10.59 -17.21 -10.35
CA ALA A 382 -9.66 -18.25 -10.79
C ALA A 382 -10.32 -19.15 -11.83
N GLU A 383 -9.70 -19.25 -13.00
CA GLU A 383 -10.09 -20.15 -14.06
C GLU A 383 -8.91 -21.02 -14.48
N SER A 384 -9.21 -22.19 -15.05
CA SER A 384 -8.16 -23.02 -15.63
C SER A 384 -7.58 -22.32 -16.85
N ILE A 385 -6.25 -22.28 -16.94
CA ILE A 385 -5.51 -21.73 -18.08
C ILE A 385 -5.94 -22.41 -19.40
N GLU A 386 -6.35 -23.68 -19.34
CA GLU A 386 -6.83 -24.46 -20.48
C GLU A 386 -8.12 -23.92 -21.11
N LYS A 387 -8.93 -23.14 -20.37
CA LYS A 387 -10.15 -22.55 -20.90
C LYS A 387 -9.87 -21.43 -21.92
N HIS A 388 -8.68 -20.84 -21.89
CA HIS A 388 -8.35 -19.65 -22.65
C HIS A 388 -7.29 -19.92 -23.72
N ASN A 389 -7.76 -20.38 -24.89
CA ASN A 389 -6.90 -20.69 -26.05
C ASN A 389 -6.70 -19.52 -27.03
N LYS A 390 -7.27 -18.35 -26.74
CA LYS A 390 -7.16 -17.16 -27.59
C LYS A 390 -6.09 -16.21 -27.04
N PRO A 391 -5.31 -15.56 -27.93
CA PRO A 391 -4.40 -14.48 -27.52
C PRO A 391 -5.17 -13.38 -26.77
N PRO A 392 -4.48 -12.62 -25.90
CA PRO A 392 -5.05 -11.42 -25.30
C PRO A 392 -5.63 -10.52 -26.39
N ALA A 393 -6.89 -10.13 -26.24
CA ALA A 393 -7.46 -9.12 -27.11
C ALA A 393 -6.96 -7.75 -26.65
N VAL A 394 -6.43 -6.96 -27.57
CA VAL A 394 -6.25 -5.52 -27.34
C VAL A 394 -7.65 -4.95 -27.05
N PRO A 395 -7.86 -4.22 -25.94
CA PRO A 395 -9.08 -3.46 -25.76
C PRO A 395 -9.29 -2.63 -27.03
N THR A 396 -10.36 -2.88 -27.78
CA THR A 396 -10.51 -2.33 -29.13
C THR A 396 -10.64 -0.81 -29.08
N SER A 397 -9.50 -0.15 -29.22
CA SER A 397 -9.38 1.25 -29.61
C SER A 397 -9.93 1.38 -31.03
N THR A 398 -11.16 1.89 -31.16
CA THR A 398 -11.57 2.64 -32.36
C THR A 398 -11.05 4.08 -32.33
N ALA A 399 -10.13 4.42 -31.41
CA ALA A 399 -9.40 5.67 -31.49
C ALA A 399 -8.38 5.57 -32.63
N THR A 400 -8.84 6.01 -33.80
CA THR A 400 -8.03 6.57 -34.89
C THR A 400 -6.71 7.09 -34.35
N LYS A 401 -5.59 6.66 -34.97
CA LYS A 401 -4.29 7.33 -34.85
C LYS A 401 -4.54 8.84 -34.88
N ILE A 402 -4.21 9.55 -33.81
CA ILE A 402 -4.11 10.99 -33.85
C ILE A 402 -2.62 11.30 -34.01
N PRO A 403 -2.24 12.15 -34.99
CA PRO A 403 -0.86 12.58 -35.23
C PRO A 403 -0.21 13.26 -34.01
#